data_AF-A0A839N732-F1
#
_entry.id   AF-A0A839N732-F1
#
_cell.length_a   1.000
_cell.length_b   1.000
_cell.length_c   1.000
_cell.angle_alpha   90.00
_cell.angle_beta   90.00
_cell.angle_gamma   90.00
#
_symmetry.space_group_name_H-M   'P 1'
#
loop_
_entity.id
_entity.type
_entity.pdbx_description
1 polymer ?
#
loop_
_entity_poly.entity_id
_entity_poly.type
_entity_poly.pdbx_seq_one_letter_code
_entity_poly.pdbx_strand_id
1 'polypeptide(L)'
;MTSTPRTAAATYRLGELTTHDAAESVARGDVVVLPAGAFEQHGPALPMATDLIRAEDMADRVAAAVPGRVVIGPSLPVGVSPHHLGFAGTVTLRPATFLRVAREYVDSLALHGWRRILVLTGHAGNNATLGALAQDLMHDRPDVEFAWTSIASLAGPATAQLNRAEVTGHCGESETAQMLHVAPQLVRTDRLAPGTTSLDQLDPVSRIARRTAPALARRYDELSANGVLGDPTTATADQGRVIVDTVTSALVDYVQEWLAA
;
A
#
# COMPACT_ATOMS: atom_id res chain seq x y z
N MET A 1 39.66 -2.59 6.73
CA MET A 1 38.22 -2.30 6.88
C MET A 1 37.59 -3.48 7.57
N THR A 2 37.42 -3.40 8.88
CA THR A 2 36.82 -4.43 9.72
C THR A 2 35.32 -4.45 9.47
N SER A 3 34.83 -5.44 8.73
CA SER A 3 33.39 -5.68 8.58
C SER A 3 32.84 -6.16 9.92
N THR A 4 32.07 -5.32 10.59
CA THR A 4 31.26 -5.73 11.73
C THR A 4 30.30 -6.83 11.24
N PRO A 5 30.25 -8.01 11.90
CA PRO A 5 29.27 -9.02 11.54
C PRO A 5 27.89 -8.42 11.78
N ARG A 6 27.09 -8.29 10.72
CA ARG A 6 25.66 -8.00 10.86
C ARG A 6 25.09 -9.20 11.59
N THR A 7 24.79 -9.07 12.88
CA THR A 7 23.91 -10.02 13.57
C THR A 7 22.69 -10.17 12.69
N ALA A 8 22.48 -11.37 12.13
CA ALA A 8 21.35 -11.61 11.24
C ALA A 8 20.08 -11.39 12.07
N ALA A 9 19.44 -10.24 11.88
CA ALA A 9 18.07 -10.04 12.34
C ALA A 9 17.25 -11.19 11.74
N ALA A 10 16.33 -11.76 12.52
CA ALA A 10 15.42 -12.78 12.01
C ALA A 10 14.76 -12.24 10.73
N THR A 11 15.08 -12.85 9.59
CA THR A 11 14.48 -12.41 8.33
C THR A 11 13.13 -13.07 8.17
N TYR A 12 12.12 -12.25 7.95
CA TYR A 12 10.75 -12.67 7.66
C TYR A 12 10.45 -12.51 6.16
N ARG A 13 11.42 -12.11 5.34
CA ARG A 13 11.25 -11.95 3.89
C ARG A 13 11.51 -13.27 3.19
N LEU A 14 10.52 -13.78 2.46
CA LEU A 14 10.62 -15.05 1.74
C LEU A 14 11.80 -15.09 0.76
N GLY A 15 12.16 -13.95 0.16
CA GLY A 15 13.33 -13.82 -0.72
C GLY A 15 14.70 -13.92 -0.01
N GLU A 16 14.73 -13.89 1.32
CA GLU A 16 15.93 -14.06 2.15
C GLU A 16 15.96 -15.40 2.89
N LEU A 17 14.86 -16.17 2.85
CA LEU A 17 14.75 -17.51 3.44
C LEU A 17 15.35 -18.57 2.50
N THR A 18 15.89 -19.64 3.09
CA THR A 18 16.18 -20.85 2.32
C THR A 18 14.89 -21.64 2.08
N THR A 19 14.92 -22.60 1.13
CA THR A 19 13.77 -23.50 0.91
C THR A 19 13.42 -24.33 2.14
N HIS A 20 14.38 -24.57 3.04
CA HIS A 20 14.14 -25.24 4.31
C HIS A 20 13.30 -24.35 5.24
N ASP A 21 13.73 -23.11 5.46
CA ASP A 21 13.01 -22.16 6.32
C ASP A 21 11.61 -21.82 5.79
N ALA A 22 11.48 -21.76 4.45
CA ALA A 22 10.20 -21.61 3.78
C ALA A 22 9.25 -22.81 4.03
N ALA A 23 9.77 -24.04 3.97
CA ALA A 23 9.00 -25.23 4.29
C ALA A 23 8.56 -25.28 5.76
N GLU A 24 9.41 -24.81 6.69
CA GLU A 24 9.02 -24.66 8.09
C GLU A 24 7.89 -23.63 8.27
N SER A 25 7.94 -22.52 7.52
CA SER A 25 6.86 -21.51 7.52
C SER A 25 5.53 -22.10 7.04
N VAL A 26 5.55 -22.90 5.99
CA VAL A 26 4.37 -23.66 5.52
C VAL A 26 3.85 -24.58 6.63
N ALA A 27 4.74 -25.36 7.27
CA ALA A 27 4.36 -26.30 8.31
C ALA A 27 3.74 -25.64 9.55
N ARG A 28 4.15 -24.40 9.88
CA ARG A 28 3.56 -23.60 10.96
C ARG A 28 2.23 -22.93 10.60
N GLY A 29 1.87 -22.93 9.31
CA GLY A 29 0.69 -22.22 8.81
C GLY A 29 0.80 -20.70 8.99
N ASP A 30 1.98 -20.15 8.70
CA ASP A 30 2.25 -18.71 8.78
C ASP A 30 1.41 -17.94 7.74
N VAL A 31 1.09 -16.68 8.06
CA VAL A 31 0.44 -15.77 7.12
C VAL A 31 1.47 -15.21 6.15
N VAL A 32 1.18 -15.29 4.85
CA VAL A 32 1.99 -14.61 3.82
C VAL A 32 1.42 -13.22 3.58
N VAL A 33 2.21 -12.18 3.82
CA VAL A 33 1.87 -10.80 3.46
C VAL A 33 2.51 -10.47 2.12
N LEU A 34 1.71 -10.03 1.15
CA LEU A 34 2.15 -9.56 -0.17
C LEU A 34 2.01 -8.04 -0.23
N PRO A 35 3.12 -7.28 -0.14
CA PRO A 35 3.08 -5.83 -0.32
C PRO A 35 2.72 -5.50 -1.77
N ALA A 36 1.74 -4.62 -1.97
CA ALA A 36 1.32 -4.18 -3.30
C ALA A 36 1.29 -2.65 -3.41
N GLY A 37 2.06 -2.09 -4.31
CA GLY A 37 2.10 -0.65 -4.55
C GLY A 37 1.47 -0.24 -5.88
N ALA A 38 1.93 0.90 -6.35
CA ALA A 38 1.88 1.34 -7.72
C ALA A 38 3.21 2.03 -8.09
N PHE A 39 3.42 2.22 -9.38
CA PHE A 39 4.50 3.03 -9.91
C PHE A 39 3.88 4.25 -10.60
N GLU A 40 3.58 5.28 -9.82
CA GLU A 40 2.77 6.41 -10.24
C GLU A 40 3.37 7.73 -9.78
N GLN A 41 2.93 8.83 -10.36
CA GLN A 41 3.34 10.15 -9.88
C GLN A 41 2.85 10.35 -8.43
N HIS A 42 3.69 10.91 -7.56
CA HIS A 42 3.27 11.48 -6.28
C HIS A 42 3.79 12.91 -6.20
N GLY A 43 3.28 13.75 -7.11
CA GLY A 43 3.64 15.16 -7.17
C GLY A 43 5.13 15.43 -7.37
N PRO A 44 5.58 16.66 -7.07
CA PRO A 44 6.97 17.08 -7.27
C PRO A 44 7.95 16.58 -6.19
N ALA A 45 7.45 16.08 -5.06
CA ALA A 45 8.23 15.89 -3.84
C ALA A 45 8.43 14.44 -3.41
N LEU A 46 7.46 13.56 -3.65
CA LEU A 46 7.52 12.15 -3.23
C LEU A 46 8.01 11.25 -4.37
N PRO A 47 8.66 10.11 -4.05
CA PRO A 47 9.10 9.15 -5.05
C PRO A 47 7.93 8.42 -5.71
N MET A 48 8.10 8.00 -6.96
CA MET A 48 7.04 7.29 -7.72
C MET A 48 6.65 5.91 -7.17
N ALA A 49 7.44 5.39 -6.23
CA ALA A 49 7.20 4.12 -5.56
C ALA A 49 6.63 4.32 -4.14
N THR A 50 6.11 5.50 -3.81
CA THR A 50 5.58 5.83 -2.47
C THR A 50 4.62 4.76 -1.94
N ASP A 51 3.73 4.26 -2.79
CA ASP A 51 2.75 3.26 -2.37
C ASP A 51 3.40 1.92 -2.00
N LEU A 52 4.40 1.49 -2.79
CA LEU A 52 5.12 0.25 -2.50
C LEU A 52 5.98 0.40 -1.25
N ILE A 53 6.73 1.49 -1.13
CA ILE A 53 7.60 1.76 0.02
C ILE A 53 6.79 1.70 1.32
N ARG A 54 5.61 2.33 1.33
CA ARG A 54 4.70 2.28 2.48
C ARG A 54 4.20 0.85 2.72
N ALA A 55 3.71 0.15 1.70
CA ALA A 55 3.23 -1.23 1.87
C ALA A 55 4.32 -2.16 2.43
N GLU A 56 5.57 -2.02 1.99
CA GLU A 56 6.71 -2.80 2.48
C GLU A 56 7.08 -2.46 3.92
N ASP A 57 7.15 -1.18 4.30
CA ASP A 57 7.40 -0.76 5.69
C ASP A 57 6.33 -1.30 6.65
N MET A 58 5.06 -1.20 6.29
CA MET A 58 3.98 -1.76 7.10
C MET A 58 4.08 -3.29 7.21
N ALA A 59 4.44 -3.99 6.13
CA ALA A 59 4.64 -5.44 6.16
C ALA A 59 5.81 -5.83 7.08
N ASP A 60 6.92 -5.10 7.03
CA ASP A 60 8.08 -5.29 7.91
C ASP A 60 7.70 -5.12 9.38
N ARG A 61 6.90 -4.10 9.69
CA ARG A 61 6.40 -3.85 11.06
C ARG A 61 5.45 -4.94 11.57
N VAL A 62 4.54 -5.41 10.72
CA VAL A 62 3.63 -6.51 11.07
C VAL A 62 4.42 -7.79 11.35
N ALA A 63 5.37 -8.12 10.48
CA ALA A 63 6.20 -9.32 10.66
C ALA A 63 7.09 -9.25 11.91
N ALA A 64 7.61 -8.07 12.24
CA ALA A 64 8.35 -7.84 13.48
C ALA A 64 7.46 -7.95 14.74
N ALA A 65 6.20 -7.53 14.66
CA ALA A 65 5.25 -7.57 15.77
C ALA A 65 4.61 -8.97 15.98
N VAL A 66 4.63 -9.83 14.97
CA VAL A 66 4.10 -11.20 15.03
C VAL A 66 5.20 -12.22 14.64
N PRO A 67 6.28 -12.30 15.44
CA PRO A 67 7.49 -13.01 15.06
C PRO A 67 7.25 -14.51 14.86
N GLY A 68 7.79 -15.03 13.76
CA GLY A 68 7.73 -16.46 13.43
C GLY A 68 6.37 -16.97 12.96
N ARG A 69 5.38 -16.09 12.77
CA ARG A 69 4.04 -16.43 12.25
C ARG A 69 3.63 -15.65 11.00
N VAL A 70 4.48 -14.73 10.55
CA VAL A 70 4.27 -13.92 9.34
C VAL A 70 5.52 -14.00 8.48
N VAL A 71 5.32 -14.21 7.18
CA VAL A 71 6.36 -14.08 6.15
C VAL A 71 5.93 -13.07 5.09
N ILE A 72 6.87 -12.27 4.61
CA ILE A 72 6.63 -11.29 3.55
C ILE A 72 7.01 -11.94 2.22
N GLY A 73 6.02 -12.14 1.36
CA GLY A 73 6.22 -12.67 0.02
C GLY A 73 6.75 -11.63 -0.96
N PRO A 74 6.91 -11.98 -2.25
CA PRO A 74 7.37 -11.04 -3.26
C PRO A 74 6.39 -9.88 -3.45
N SER A 75 6.92 -8.67 -3.51
CA SER A 75 6.13 -7.47 -3.72
C SER A 75 5.52 -7.38 -5.13
N LEU A 76 4.40 -6.67 -5.23
CA LEU A 76 3.73 -6.26 -6.48
C LEU A 76 4.00 -4.76 -6.72
N PRO A 77 5.07 -4.40 -7.45
CA PRO A 77 5.52 -3.00 -7.53
C PRO A 77 4.69 -2.13 -8.48
N VAL A 78 3.96 -2.73 -9.42
CA VAL A 78 3.14 -2.02 -10.42
C VAL A 78 1.68 -2.41 -10.24
N GLY A 79 0.85 -1.41 -9.98
CA GLY A 79 -0.58 -1.55 -9.74
C GLY A 79 -1.46 -1.05 -10.89
N VAL A 80 -2.67 -0.64 -10.54
CA VAL A 80 -3.70 -0.12 -11.46
C VAL A 80 -3.87 1.39 -11.28
N SER A 81 -3.15 2.16 -12.08
CA SER A 81 -3.02 3.62 -12.00
C SER A 81 -3.31 4.36 -13.32
N PRO A 82 -4.35 3.98 -14.12
CA PRO A 82 -4.61 4.66 -15.40
C PRO A 82 -4.96 6.14 -15.22
N HIS A 83 -5.47 6.51 -14.04
CA HIS A 83 -5.77 7.89 -13.67
C HIS A 83 -4.52 8.76 -13.47
N HIS A 84 -3.32 8.19 -13.41
CA HIS A 84 -2.04 8.92 -13.31
C HIS A 84 -1.26 9.00 -14.64
N LEU A 85 -1.81 8.50 -15.76
CA LEU A 85 -1.16 8.49 -17.08
C LEU A 85 -0.96 9.89 -17.70
N GLY A 86 -1.46 10.95 -17.09
CA GLY A 86 -1.17 12.34 -17.50
C GLY A 86 0.18 12.86 -17.08
N PHE A 87 0.89 12.13 -16.21
CA PHE A 87 2.17 12.53 -15.67
C PHE A 87 3.27 11.56 -16.13
N ALA A 88 4.45 12.10 -16.39
CA ALA A 88 5.59 11.33 -16.86
C ALA A 88 6.04 10.29 -15.83
N GLY A 89 6.43 9.10 -16.31
CA GLY A 89 7.01 8.02 -15.51
C GLY A 89 6.00 7.01 -14.95
N THR A 90 4.69 7.33 -14.92
CA THR A 90 3.68 6.37 -14.44
C THR A 90 3.71 5.10 -15.28
N VAL A 91 3.87 3.96 -14.63
CA VAL A 91 3.74 2.62 -15.23
C VAL A 91 2.56 1.95 -14.57
N THR A 92 1.61 1.47 -15.38
CA THR A 92 0.36 0.88 -14.88
C THR A 92 0.02 -0.38 -15.63
N LEU A 93 -0.51 -1.35 -14.91
CA LEU A 93 -1.19 -2.50 -15.48
C LEU A 93 -2.64 -2.17 -15.78
N ARG A 94 -3.25 -2.93 -16.69
CA ARG A 94 -4.72 -2.99 -16.79
C ARG A 94 -5.27 -3.81 -15.62
N PRO A 95 -6.50 -3.55 -15.14
CA PRO A 95 -7.11 -4.33 -14.06
C PRO A 95 -7.03 -5.85 -14.27
N ALA A 96 -7.39 -6.32 -15.47
CA ALA A 96 -7.32 -7.74 -15.80
C ALA A 96 -5.90 -8.34 -15.73
N THR A 97 -4.87 -7.53 -16.05
CA THR A 97 -3.47 -7.98 -15.95
C THR A 97 -3.03 -8.04 -14.50
N PHE A 98 -3.33 -7.01 -13.69
CA PHE A 98 -3.01 -7.01 -12.26
C PHE A 98 -3.72 -8.17 -11.54
N LEU A 99 -5.00 -8.43 -11.85
CA LEU A 99 -5.74 -9.57 -11.33
C LEU A 99 -5.02 -10.89 -11.62
N ARG A 100 -4.63 -11.12 -12.88
CA ARG A 100 -3.91 -12.34 -13.27
C ARG A 100 -2.57 -12.50 -12.55
N VAL A 101 -1.79 -11.42 -12.46
CA VAL A 101 -0.50 -11.45 -11.75
C VAL A 101 -0.69 -11.76 -10.27
N ALA A 102 -1.59 -11.04 -9.59
CA ALA A 102 -1.87 -11.27 -8.17
C ALA A 102 -2.43 -12.67 -7.90
N ARG A 103 -3.29 -13.18 -8.80
CA ARG A 103 -3.75 -14.57 -8.78
C ARG A 103 -2.62 -15.57 -8.91
N GLU A 104 -1.73 -15.41 -9.89
CA GLU A 104 -0.61 -16.34 -10.11
C GLU A 104 0.37 -16.35 -8.91
N TYR A 105 0.50 -15.23 -8.17
CA TYR A 105 1.23 -15.18 -6.90
C TYR A 105 0.55 -16.04 -5.84
N VAL A 106 -0.76 -15.84 -5.62
CA VAL A 106 -1.56 -16.62 -4.67
C VAL A 106 -1.53 -18.11 -5.01
N ASP A 107 -1.73 -18.45 -6.30
CA ASP A 107 -1.76 -19.83 -6.76
C ASP A 107 -0.42 -20.54 -6.55
N SER A 108 0.69 -19.84 -6.81
CA SER A 108 2.04 -20.36 -6.59
C SER A 108 2.35 -20.60 -5.10
N LEU A 109 1.99 -19.66 -4.23
CA LEU A 109 2.14 -19.83 -2.78
C LEU A 109 1.28 -20.99 -2.27
N ALA A 110 0.04 -21.06 -2.73
CA ALA A 110 -0.86 -22.11 -2.30
C ALA A 110 -0.47 -23.49 -2.83
N LEU A 111 0.18 -23.59 -3.99
CA LEU A 111 0.81 -24.82 -4.49
C LEU A 111 1.86 -25.35 -3.51
N HIS A 112 2.62 -24.46 -2.86
CA HIS A 112 3.61 -24.82 -1.86
C HIS A 112 3.03 -25.08 -0.46
N GLY A 113 1.74 -24.83 -0.25
CA GLY A 113 1.02 -25.17 0.97
C GLY A 113 0.64 -24.00 1.87
N TRP A 114 1.00 -22.75 1.55
CA TRP A 114 0.51 -21.60 2.29
C TRP A 114 -1.00 -21.43 2.07
N ARG A 115 -1.74 -21.25 3.16
CA ARG A 115 -3.22 -21.17 3.15
C ARG A 115 -3.78 -19.81 3.52
N ARG A 116 -3.00 -18.97 4.22
CA ARG A 116 -3.40 -17.64 4.68
C ARG A 116 -2.57 -16.60 3.94
N ILE A 117 -3.22 -15.84 3.06
CA ILE A 117 -2.54 -14.85 2.22
C ILE A 117 -3.22 -13.49 2.36
N LEU A 118 -2.47 -12.48 2.79
CA LEU A 118 -2.89 -11.09 2.92
C LEU A 118 -2.21 -10.26 1.83
N VAL A 119 -2.97 -9.60 0.96
CA VAL A 119 -2.43 -8.52 0.12
C VAL A 119 -2.59 -7.18 0.83
N LEU A 120 -1.48 -6.55 1.19
CA LEU A 120 -1.44 -5.22 1.80
C LEU A 120 -1.09 -4.20 0.74
N THR A 121 -2.04 -3.34 0.36
CA THR A 121 -1.81 -2.35 -0.69
C THR A 121 -1.64 -0.92 -0.20
N GLY A 122 -0.63 -0.21 -0.71
CA GLY A 122 -0.46 1.22 -0.53
C GLY A 122 -1.31 2.07 -1.48
N HIS A 123 -1.86 1.45 -2.53
CA HIS A 123 -2.56 2.16 -3.62
C HIS A 123 -4.04 1.81 -3.69
N ALA A 124 -4.91 2.83 -3.59
CA ALA A 124 -6.36 2.65 -3.64
C ALA A 124 -6.85 2.16 -5.03
N GLY A 125 -6.12 2.42 -6.11
CA GLY A 125 -6.48 1.95 -7.46
C GLY A 125 -6.50 0.42 -7.60
N ASN A 126 -5.80 -0.30 -6.71
CA ASN A 126 -5.80 -1.76 -6.69
C ASN A 126 -7.07 -2.36 -6.08
N ASN A 127 -7.79 -1.62 -5.23
CA ASN A 127 -8.86 -2.13 -4.37
C ASN A 127 -9.97 -2.88 -5.14
N ALA A 128 -10.46 -2.30 -6.24
CA ALA A 128 -11.50 -2.95 -7.04
C ALA A 128 -11.05 -4.30 -7.61
N THR A 129 -9.78 -4.38 -8.01
CA THR A 129 -9.21 -5.59 -8.60
C THR A 129 -8.91 -6.64 -7.53
N LEU A 130 -8.46 -6.24 -6.34
CA LEU A 130 -8.27 -7.13 -5.19
C LEU A 130 -9.61 -7.68 -4.67
N GLY A 131 -10.66 -6.86 -4.70
CA GLY A 131 -12.03 -7.30 -4.41
C GLY A 131 -12.53 -8.35 -5.41
N ALA A 132 -12.28 -8.16 -6.71
CA ALA A 132 -12.58 -9.17 -7.73
C ALA A 132 -11.77 -10.45 -7.54
N LEU A 133 -10.46 -10.33 -7.26
CA LEU A 133 -9.60 -11.48 -6.96
C LEU A 133 -10.12 -12.30 -5.77
N ALA A 134 -10.57 -11.64 -4.70
CA ALA A 134 -11.16 -12.33 -3.55
C ALA A 134 -12.39 -13.18 -3.95
N GLN A 135 -13.24 -12.65 -4.84
CA GLN A 135 -14.41 -13.39 -5.35
C GLN A 135 -13.99 -14.58 -6.23
N ASP A 136 -13.03 -14.38 -7.12
CA ASP A 136 -12.54 -15.47 -7.99
C ASP A 136 -11.90 -16.59 -7.15
N LEU A 137 -11.13 -16.24 -6.11
CA LEU A 137 -10.48 -17.23 -5.24
C LEU A 137 -11.49 -18.01 -4.40
N MET A 138 -12.59 -17.40 -3.94
CA MET A 138 -13.66 -18.13 -3.27
C MET A 138 -14.27 -19.22 -4.17
N HIS A 139 -14.28 -19.03 -5.49
CA HIS A 139 -14.76 -20.02 -6.45
C HIS A 139 -13.71 -21.10 -6.74
N ASP A 140 -12.50 -20.69 -7.11
CA ASP A 140 -11.48 -21.59 -7.66
C ASP A 140 -10.56 -22.22 -6.60
N ARG A 141 -10.39 -21.54 -5.46
CA ARG A 141 -9.43 -21.85 -4.39
C ARG A 141 -10.09 -21.79 -3.01
N PRO A 142 -11.15 -22.58 -2.73
CA PRO A 142 -11.78 -22.60 -1.41
C PRO A 142 -10.84 -23.12 -0.30
N ASP A 143 -9.69 -23.66 -0.68
CA ASP A 143 -8.59 -24.07 0.18
C ASP A 143 -7.69 -22.92 0.64
N VAL A 144 -7.88 -21.70 0.12
CA VAL A 144 -7.08 -20.51 0.47
C VAL A 144 -7.95 -19.48 1.18
N GLU A 145 -7.53 -19.10 2.38
CA GLU A 145 -8.04 -17.96 3.10
C GLU A 145 -7.33 -16.69 2.57
N PHE A 146 -8.04 -15.91 1.77
CA PHE A 146 -7.51 -14.71 1.13
C PHE A 146 -8.08 -13.44 1.78
N ALA A 147 -7.18 -12.59 2.25
CA ALA A 147 -7.50 -11.26 2.77
C ALA A 147 -6.80 -10.18 1.94
N TRP A 148 -7.38 -8.99 1.89
CA TRP A 148 -6.73 -7.82 1.35
C TRP A 148 -7.18 -6.57 2.07
N THR A 149 -6.31 -5.57 2.13
CA THR A 149 -6.66 -4.25 2.66
C THR A 149 -5.76 -3.18 2.07
N SER A 150 -6.23 -1.94 2.09
CA SER A 150 -5.41 -0.78 1.74
C SER A 150 -4.98 -0.02 2.99
N ILE A 151 -3.76 0.52 2.97
CA ILE A 151 -3.27 1.42 4.03
C ILE A 151 -4.27 2.56 4.28
N ALA A 152 -4.84 3.14 3.21
CA ALA A 152 -5.83 4.20 3.31
C ALA A 152 -7.09 3.78 4.07
N SER A 153 -7.56 2.53 3.91
CA SER A 153 -8.74 2.01 4.62
C SER A 153 -8.54 1.95 6.13
N LEU A 154 -7.31 1.67 6.58
CA LEU A 154 -6.97 1.54 8.00
C LEU A 154 -6.51 2.85 8.64
N ALA A 155 -6.05 3.81 7.83
CA ALA A 155 -5.53 5.09 8.29
C ALA A 155 -6.62 6.10 8.72
N GLY A 156 -7.91 5.79 8.53
CA GLY A 156 -9.04 6.69 8.81
C GLY A 156 -9.01 7.36 10.19
N PRO A 157 -8.86 6.62 11.30
CA PRO A 157 -8.84 7.20 12.65
C PRO A 157 -7.73 8.24 12.87
N ALA A 158 -6.53 8.00 12.32
CA ALA A 158 -5.40 8.93 12.43
C ALA A 158 -5.55 10.12 11.46
N THR A 159 -5.96 9.86 10.23
CA THR A 159 -6.09 10.91 9.19
C THR A 159 -7.23 11.88 9.46
N ALA A 160 -8.25 11.48 10.23
CA ALA A 160 -9.31 12.37 10.69
C ALA A 160 -8.81 13.49 11.63
N GLN A 161 -7.64 13.32 12.24
CA GLN A 161 -7.02 14.30 13.14
C GLN A 161 -6.10 15.28 12.41
N LEU A 162 -5.81 15.02 11.12
CA LEU A 162 -4.99 15.91 10.32
C LEU A 162 -5.77 17.15 9.92
N ASN A 163 -5.11 18.31 9.94
CA ASN A 163 -5.62 19.49 9.26
C ASN A 163 -5.43 19.30 7.76
N ARG A 164 -6.44 18.74 7.08
CA ARG A 164 -6.39 18.48 5.64
C ARG A 164 -7.16 19.53 4.88
N ALA A 165 -6.72 19.76 3.65
CA ALA A 165 -7.49 20.49 2.66
C ALA A 165 -8.88 19.86 2.42
N GLU A 166 -9.79 20.60 1.80
CA GLU A 166 -11.11 20.08 1.43
C GLU A 166 -10.99 18.99 0.36
N VAL A 167 -10.09 19.18 -0.62
CA VAL A 167 -9.73 18.18 -1.61
C VAL A 167 -8.50 17.42 -1.13
N THR A 168 -8.65 16.11 -0.95
CA THR A 168 -7.58 15.21 -0.49
C THR A 168 -7.56 13.92 -1.30
N GLY A 169 -6.52 13.10 -1.14
CA GLY A 169 -6.58 11.68 -1.49
C GLY A 169 -5.34 11.11 -2.15
N HIS A 170 -4.41 11.94 -2.61
CA HIS A 170 -3.18 11.48 -3.27
C HIS A 170 -2.09 12.54 -3.23
N CYS A 171 -0.88 12.12 -2.86
CA CYS A 171 0.27 12.96 -2.54
C CYS A 171 -0.04 14.11 -1.56
N GLY A 172 -1.15 14.01 -0.82
CA GLY A 172 -1.56 15.02 0.14
C GLY A 172 -0.83 14.90 1.47
N GLU A 173 -1.42 15.49 2.50
CA GLU A 173 -0.91 15.55 3.87
C GLU A 173 -0.60 14.16 4.42
N SER A 174 -1.53 13.21 4.25
CA SER A 174 -1.41 11.87 4.83
C SER A 174 -0.25 11.06 4.27
N GLU A 175 -0.08 11.02 2.95
CA GLU A 175 0.98 10.22 2.31
C GLU A 175 2.35 10.86 2.51
N THR A 176 2.40 12.19 2.45
CA THR A 176 3.62 12.95 2.72
C THR A 176 4.06 12.75 4.16
N ALA A 177 3.14 12.83 5.13
CA ALA A 177 3.45 12.60 6.53
C ALA A 177 4.04 11.19 6.74
N GLN A 178 3.41 10.16 6.17
CA GLN A 178 3.93 8.79 6.21
C GLN A 178 5.32 8.69 5.58
N MET A 179 5.56 9.28 4.41
CA MET A 179 6.87 9.23 3.75
C MET A 179 7.96 9.99 4.52
N LEU A 180 7.63 11.10 5.18
CA LEU A 180 8.55 11.82 6.08
C LEU A 180 8.95 10.97 7.29
N HIS A 181 8.11 10.02 7.70
CA HIS A 181 8.42 9.07 8.77
C HIS A 181 9.19 7.84 8.27
N VAL A 182 8.68 7.21 7.21
CA VAL A 182 9.14 5.90 6.71
C VAL A 182 10.42 6.00 5.90
N ALA A 183 10.53 7.00 5.03
CA ALA A 183 11.67 7.17 4.13
C ALA A 183 11.98 8.65 3.88
N PRO A 184 12.32 9.43 4.93
CA PRO A 184 12.57 10.87 4.81
C PRO A 184 13.64 11.22 3.77
N GLN A 185 14.64 10.35 3.58
CA GLN A 185 15.71 10.51 2.60
C GLN A 185 15.22 10.51 1.13
N LEU A 186 14.02 9.99 0.87
CA LEU A 186 13.42 9.97 -0.45
C LEU A 186 12.50 11.16 -0.71
N VAL A 187 12.14 11.93 0.33
CA VAL A 187 11.29 13.12 0.21
C VAL A 187 12.13 14.33 -0.19
N ARG A 188 11.76 14.99 -1.29
CA ARG A 188 12.32 16.29 -1.70
C ARG A 188 11.52 17.40 -1.02
N THR A 189 11.85 17.68 0.24
CA THR A 189 11.12 18.65 1.08
C THR A 189 11.12 20.05 0.48
N ASP A 190 12.18 20.43 -0.24
CA ASP A 190 12.31 21.67 -1.01
C ASP A 190 11.33 21.79 -2.19
N ARG A 191 10.68 20.68 -2.56
CA ARG A 191 9.72 20.60 -3.67
C ARG A 191 8.29 20.37 -3.21
N LEU A 192 8.02 20.31 -1.91
CA LEU A 192 6.65 20.20 -1.40
C LEU A 192 5.86 21.42 -1.86
N ALA A 193 4.75 21.16 -2.56
CA ALA A 193 3.90 22.20 -3.10
C ALA A 193 2.43 21.75 -3.01
N PRO A 194 1.50 22.66 -2.66
CA PRO A 194 0.08 22.36 -2.74
C PRO A 194 -0.33 22.04 -4.19
N GLY A 195 -1.29 21.15 -4.33
CA GLY A 195 -2.01 20.97 -5.59
C GLY A 195 -3.39 21.61 -5.50
N THR A 196 -4.41 20.83 -5.84
CA THR A 196 -5.81 21.26 -5.63
C THR A 196 -6.19 21.03 -4.17
N THR A 197 -6.59 22.09 -3.48
CA THR A 197 -6.93 22.10 -2.05
C THR A 197 -8.41 22.31 -1.79
N SER A 198 -9.16 22.87 -2.73
CA SER A 198 -10.59 23.18 -2.56
C SER A 198 -11.43 22.86 -3.80
N LEU A 199 -12.72 22.60 -3.60
CA LEU A 199 -13.65 22.19 -4.66
C LEU A 199 -13.95 23.31 -5.66
N ASP A 200 -13.80 24.57 -5.27
CA ASP A 200 -13.99 25.73 -6.12
C ASP A 200 -12.88 25.89 -7.18
N GLN A 201 -11.69 25.33 -6.94
CA GLN A 201 -10.58 25.28 -7.90
C GLN A 201 -10.83 24.29 -9.06
N LEU A 202 -11.80 23.38 -8.90
CA LEU A 202 -12.13 22.37 -9.90
C LEU A 202 -13.19 22.85 -10.90
N ASP A 203 -13.07 22.39 -12.14
CA ASP A 203 -14.16 22.51 -13.11
C ASP A 203 -15.41 21.74 -12.61
N PRO A 204 -16.62 22.05 -13.12
CA PRO A 204 -17.86 21.44 -12.63
C PRO A 204 -17.87 19.90 -12.65
N VAL A 205 -17.27 19.27 -13.68
CA VAL A 205 -17.25 17.81 -13.82
C VAL A 205 -16.27 17.21 -12.83
N SER A 206 -15.07 17.79 -12.70
CA SER A 206 -14.07 17.35 -11.74
C SER A 206 -14.53 17.53 -10.29
N ARG A 207 -15.31 18.58 -9.99
CA ARG A 207 -15.97 18.76 -8.69
C ARG A 207 -16.97 17.64 -8.40
N ILE A 208 -17.78 17.23 -9.39
CA ILE A 208 -18.72 16.10 -9.24
C ILE A 208 -17.95 14.81 -8.94
N ALA A 209 -16.81 14.59 -9.60
CA ALA A 209 -15.95 13.44 -9.37
C ALA A 209 -15.33 13.36 -7.96
N ARG A 210 -15.37 14.43 -7.17
CA ARG A 210 -14.94 14.42 -5.77
C ARG A 210 -16.01 13.98 -4.77
N ARG A 211 -17.23 13.67 -5.24
CA ARG A 211 -18.27 13.11 -4.38
C ARG A 211 -18.00 11.62 -4.11
N THR A 212 -18.40 11.14 -2.92
CA THR A 212 -18.27 9.73 -2.56
C THR A 212 -19.13 8.82 -3.43
N ALA A 213 -20.37 9.23 -3.73
CA ALA A 213 -21.30 8.50 -4.58
C ALA A 213 -22.29 9.48 -5.26
N PRO A 214 -22.72 9.20 -6.51
CA PRO A 214 -22.16 8.21 -7.43
C PRO A 214 -20.71 8.53 -7.82
N ALA A 215 -19.91 7.51 -8.10
CA ALA A 215 -18.51 7.67 -8.48
C ALA A 215 -18.38 8.08 -9.96
N LEU A 216 -17.51 9.06 -10.23
CA LEU A 216 -17.15 9.50 -11.58
C LEU A 216 -15.63 9.48 -11.72
N ALA A 217 -15.11 8.72 -12.68
CA ALA A 217 -13.68 8.62 -12.92
C ALA A 217 -13.13 9.89 -13.60
N ARG A 218 -11.99 10.37 -13.12
CA ARG A 218 -11.20 11.46 -13.72
C ARG A 218 -9.72 11.09 -13.65
N ARG A 219 -8.93 11.59 -14.59
CA ARG A 219 -7.47 11.54 -14.46
C ARG A 219 -6.98 12.66 -13.54
N TYR A 220 -5.84 12.44 -12.90
CA TYR A 220 -5.28 13.38 -11.94
C TYR A 220 -4.80 14.68 -12.58
N ASP A 221 -4.39 14.67 -13.86
CA ASP A 221 -4.03 15.89 -14.60
C ASP A 221 -5.25 16.76 -14.93
N GLU A 222 -6.46 16.21 -14.77
CA GLU A 222 -7.70 16.96 -14.84
C GLU A 222 -8.15 17.48 -13.47
N LEU A 223 -7.59 16.94 -12.38
CA LEU A 223 -7.91 17.32 -11.01
C LEU A 223 -6.89 18.27 -10.41
N SER A 224 -5.63 18.24 -10.86
CA SER A 224 -4.53 19.02 -10.32
C SER A 224 -3.41 19.14 -11.34
N ALA A 225 -2.86 20.35 -11.50
CA ALA A 225 -1.79 20.62 -12.45
C ALA A 225 -0.46 19.91 -12.11
N ASN A 226 -0.21 19.63 -10.83
CA ASN A 226 0.98 18.92 -10.35
C ASN A 226 0.67 17.51 -9.83
N GLY A 227 -0.58 17.05 -10.00
CA GLY A 227 -1.03 15.73 -9.57
C GLY A 227 -1.31 15.58 -8.08
N VAL A 228 -1.00 16.59 -7.25
CA VAL A 228 -1.28 16.58 -5.80
C VAL A 228 -2.74 16.95 -5.52
N LEU A 229 -3.39 16.24 -4.61
CA LEU A 229 -4.69 16.59 -4.03
C LEU A 229 -4.52 16.83 -2.53
N GLY A 230 -4.48 18.10 -2.14
CA GLY A 230 -4.23 18.57 -0.78
C GLY A 230 -3.02 19.50 -0.67
N ASP A 231 -2.63 19.81 0.57
CA ASP A 231 -1.47 20.66 0.87
C ASP A 231 -0.40 19.90 1.68
N PRO A 232 0.52 19.18 1.01
CA PRO A 232 1.53 18.37 1.68
C PRO A 232 2.58 19.19 2.43
N THR A 233 2.59 20.53 2.30
CA THR A 233 3.52 21.39 3.04
C THR A 233 3.24 21.42 4.55
N THR A 234 2.03 21.03 4.96
CA THR A 234 1.60 20.96 6.36
C THR A 234 1.96 19.65 7.05
N ALA A 235 2.44 18.67 6.28
CA ALA A 235 2.72 17.32 6.76
C ALA A 235 3.98 17.27 7.65
N THR A 236 3.93 16.49 8.72
CA THR A 236 5.08 16.26 9.61
C THR A 236 5.39 14.78 9.78
N ALA A 237 6.65 14.47 10.11
CA ALA A 237 7.06 13.09 10.41
C ALA A 237 6.31 12.51 11.63
N ASP A 238 5.95 13.33 12.62
CA ASP A 238 5.18 12.88 13.78
C ASP A 238 3.75 12.47 13.43
N GLN A 239 3.09 13.23 12.55
CA GLN A 239 1.81 12.82 11.97
C GLN A 239 1.96 11.49 11.22
N GLY A 240 3.06 11.33 10.48
CA GLY A 240 3.42 10.10 9.78
C GLY A 240 3.51 8.91 10.71
N ARG A 241 4.26 9.07 11.81
CA ARG A 241 4.39 8.04 12.85
C ARG A 241 3.03 7.64 13.41
N VAL A 242 2.17 8.59 13.77
CA VAL A 242 0.82 8.29 14.30
C VAL A 242 -0.02 7.50 13.30
N ILE A 243 0.03 7.85 12.01
CA ILE A 243 -0.70 7.11 10.96
C ILE A 243 -0.15 5.69 10.82
N VAL A 244 1.19 5.54 10.71
CA VAL A 244 1.84 4.25 10.54
C VAL A 244 1.60 3.35 11.75
N ASP A 245 1.71 3.87 12.98
CA ASP A 245 1.43 3.13 14.21
C ASP A 245 -0.04 2.65 14.22
N THR A 246 -0.98 3.51 13.85
CA THR A 246 -2.42 3.17 13.80
C THR A 246 -2.69 2.05 12.79
N VAL A 247 -2.15 2.15 11.58
CA VAL A 247 -2.32 1.14 10.53
C VAL A 247 -1.66 -0.19 10.93
N THR A 248 -0.45 -0.11 11.48
CA THR A 248 0.30 -1.29 11.94
C THR A 248 -0.45 -2.02 13.05
N SER A 249 -0.94 -1.31 14.07
CA SER A 249 -1.73 -1.93 15.15
C SER A 249 -2.96 -2.64 14.62
N ALA A 250 -3.72 -2.01 13.72
CA ALA A 250 -4.91 -2.64 13.12
C ALA A 250 -4.56 -3.91 12.31
N LEU A 251 -3.44 -3.91 11.59
CA LEU A 251 -2.97 -5.09 10.86
C LEU A 251 -2.49 -6.20 11.78
N VAL A 252 -1.76 -5.86 12.84
CA VAL A 252 -1.27 -6.82 13.84
C VAL A 252 -2.44 -7.49 14.55
N ASP A 253 -3.41 -6.70 15.01
CA ASP A 253 -4.61 -7.21 15.67
C ASP A 253 -5.37 -8.17 14.74
N TYR A 254 -5.59 -7.77 13.48
CA TYR A 254 -6.24 -8.60 12.47
C TYR A 254 -5.50 -9.92 12.21
N VAL A 255 -4.18 -9.87 12.02
CA VAL A 255 -3.36 -11.07 11.77
C VAL A 255 -3.35 -11.99 12.99
N GLN A 256 -3.29 -11.46 14.21
CA GLN A 256 -3.32 -12.26 15.43
C GLN A 256 -4.67 -12.95 15.63
N GLU A 257 -5.77 -12.23 15.40
CA GLU A 257 -7.12 -12.82 15.43
C GLU A 257 -7.25 -13.94 14.39
N TRP A 258 -6.79 -13.68 13.16
CA TRP A 258 -6.84 -14.66 12.07
C TRP A 258 -5.99 -15.91 12.35
N LEU A 259 -4.83 -15.76 12.98
CA LEU A 259 -3.97 -16.87 13.37
C LEU A 259 -4.57 -17.73 14.51
N ALA A 260 -5.45 -17.14 15.33
CA ALA A 260 -6.09 -17.79 16.47
C ALA A 260 -7.42 -18.48 16.14
N ALA A 261 -8.02 -18.18 14.98
CA ALA A 261 -9.20 -18.85 14.44
C ALA A 261 -8.88 -20.26 13.91
#